data_AF-A0A821KQ23-F1
#
_entry.id   AF-A0A821KQ23-F1
#
_cell.length_a   1.000
_cell.length_b   1.000
_cell.length_c   1.000
_cell.angle_alpha   90.00
_cell.angle_beta   90.00
_cell.angle_gamma   90.00
#
_symmetry.space_group_name_H-M   'P 1'
#
loop_
_entity.id
_entity.type
_entity.pdbx_description
1 polymer ?
#
loop_
_entity_poly.entity_id
_entity_poly.type
_entity_poly.pdbx_seq_one_letter_code
_entity_poly.pdbx_strand_id
1 'polypeptide(L)'
;MEISSKSSFYHIQLKDIFKIIGVLLVPLTLAIIIAQKQRQQDVDLAAQAEQERVLATYLQDLAALLLNKNTTFDKNSAASSVVRAKTLTTLIKMDAQRKRQVILFLYEAKLIKRNSKYASINLFDADLDNLDMSLSESKSKYYKTYDIMDIQLRGASLVNSSFKWCHLD
;
A
#
# COMPACT_ATOMS: atom_id res chain seq x y z
N MET A 1 59.61 -35.45 48.55
CA MET A 1 59.60 -34.14 47.86
C MET A 1 58.16 -33.92 47.40
N GLU A 2 57.32 -33.40 48.28
CA GLU A 2 55.88 -33.17 48.01
C GLU A 2 55.69 -31.81 47.36
N ILE A 3 55.11 -31.79 46.16
CA ILE A 3 54.64 -30.56 45.52
C ILE A 3 53.15 -30.45 45.85
N SER A 4 52.83 -29.62 46.85
CA SER A 4 51.47 -29.26 47.24
C SER A 4 50.83 -28.41 46.14
N SER A 5 49.92 -29.01 45.38
CA SER A 5 49.07 -28.31 44.40
C SER A 5 47.92 -27.62 45.14
N LYS A 6 48.03 -26.30 45.32
CA LYS A 6 46.97 -25.47 45.90
C LYS A 6 45.96 -25.09 44.81
N SER A 7 45.03 -25.99 44.51
CA SER A 7 43.86 -25.64 43.69
C SER A 7 42.92 -24.76 44.51
N SER A 8 42.96 -23.45 44.27
CA SER A 8 42.03 -22.48 44.86
C SER A 8 40.62 -22.74 44.31
N PHE A 9 39.81 -23.44 45.09
CA PHE A 9 38.42 -23.78 44.75
C PHE A 9 37.55 -22.53 44.96
N TYR A 10 36.96 -22.00 43.89
CA TYR A 10 36.06 -20.84 43.97
C TYR A 10 34.80 -21.20 44.76
N HIS A 11 34.62 -20.61 45.95
CA HIS A 11 33.38 -20.74 46.74
C HIS A 11 32.30 -19.83 46.18
N ILE A 12 31.64 -20.24 45.09
CA ILE A 12 30.53 -19.50 44.50
C ILE A 12 29.29 -19.71 45.37
N GLN A 13 28.76 -18.63 45.95
CA GLN A 13 27.53 -18.68 46.74
C GLN A 13 26.30 -18.67 45.81
N LEU A 14 25.17 -19.21 46.26
CA LEU A 14 23.93 -19.24 45.47
C LEU A 14 23.51 -17.83 44.97
N LYS A 15 23.79 -16.79 45.77
CA LYS A 15 23.54 -15.39 45.41
C LYS A 15 24.41 -14.91 44.23
N ASP A 16 25.59 -15.49 44.05
CA ASP A 16 26.49 -15.17 42.93
C ASP A 16 26.03 -15.88 41.65
N ILE A 17 25.46 -17.07 41.76
CA ILE A 17 24.81 -17.77 40.63
C ILE A 17 23.63 -16.94 40.10
N PHE A 18 22.78 -16.39 40.99
CA PHE A 18 21.68 -15.51 40.57
C PHE A 18 22.15 -14.22 39.90
N LYS A 19 23.27 -13.63 40.36
CA LYS A 19 23.88 -12.47 39.71
C LYS A 19 24.39 -12.81 38.31
N ILE A 20 25.09 -13.94 38.16
CA ILE A 20 25.63 -14.39 36.86
C ILE A 20 24.49 -14.70 35.87
N ILE A 21 23.45 -15.40 36.31
CA ILE A 21 22.26 -15.71 35.48
C ILE A 21 21.55 -14.42 35.06
N GLY A 22 21.36 -13.46 35.98
CA GLY A 22 20.74 -12.17 35.67
C GLY A 22 21.53 -11.35 34.63
N VAL A 23 22.87 -11.34 34.71
CA VAL A 23 23.74 -10.63 33.76
C VAL A 23 23.69 -11.25 32.36
N LEU A 24 23.44 -12.55 32.24
CA LEU A 24 23.36 -13.25 30.95
C LEU A 24 21.96 -13.18 30.30
N LEU A 25 20.89 -13.13 31.10
CA LEU A 25 19.51 -13.09 30.61
C LEU A 25 19.13 -11.75 29.99
N VAL A 26 19.57 -10.64 30.59
CA VAL A 26 19.24 -9.27 30.12
C VAL A 26 19.70 -8.99 28.68
N PRO A 27 20.94 -9.28 28.24
CA PRO A 27 21.33 -9.07 26.85
C PRO A 27 20.58 -9.99 25.87
N LEU A 28 20.22 -11.20 26.31
CA LEU A 28 19.47 -12.15 25.48
C LEU A 28 18.03 -11.69 25.23
N THR A 29 17.33 -11.22 26.26
CA THR A 29 15.96 -10.68 26.08
C THR A 29 15.97 -9.42 25.21
N LEU A 30 16.97 -8.56 25.37
CA LEU A 30 17.12 -7.38 24.52
C LEU A 30 17.38 -7.75 23.05
N ALA A 31 18.24 -8.74 22.79
CA ALA A 31 18.49 -9.26 21.45
C ALA A 31 17.22 -9.85 20.81
N ILE A 32 16.41 -10.60 21.57
CA ILE A 32 15.14 -11.14 21.09
C ILE A 32 14.16 -10.01 20.74
N ILE A 33 14.02 -8.99 21.60
CA ILE A 33 13.13 -7.84 21.36
C ILE A 33 13.57 -7.06 20.11
N ILE A 34 14.88 -6.83 19.95
CA ILE A 34 15.43 -6.14 18.77
C ILE A 34 15.17 -6.96 17.50
N ALA A 35 15.43 -8.27 17.52
CA ALA A 35 15.20 -9.15 16.37
C ALA A 35 13.71 -9.25 15.99
N GLN A 36 12.79 -9.26 16.98
CA GLN A 36 11.35 -9.22 16.72
C GLN A 36 10.93 -7.88 16.10
N LYS A 37 11.45 -6.77 16.63
CA LYS A 37 11.16 -5.43 16.10
C LYS A 37 11.67 -5.26 14.67
N GLN A 38 12.89 -5.72 14.38
CA GLN A 38 13.44 -5.73 13.02
C GLN A 38 12.59 -6.59 12.08
N ARG A 39 12.20 -7.81 12.49
CA ARG A 39 11.36 -8.66 11.66
C ARG A 39 10.02 -8.02 11.31
N GLN A 40 9.37 -7.34 12.26
CA GLN A 40 8.12 -6.63 11.96
C GLN A 40 8.34 -5.47 11.00
N GLN A 41 9.41 -4.69 11.20
CA GLN A 41 9.77 -3.60 10.30
C GLN A 41 10.08 -4.11 8.89
N ASP A 42 10.81 -5.21 8.76
CA ASP A 42 11.15 -5.81 7.47
C ASP A 42 9.90 -6.33 6.74
N VAL A 43 8.95 -6.93 7.49
CA VAL A 43 7.65 -7.36 6.94
C VAL A 43 6.84 -6.16 6.46
N ASP A 44 6.76 -5.09 7.25
CA ASP A 44 6.02 -3.89 6.88
C ASP A 44 6.65 -3.21 5.66
N LEU A 45 7.99 -3.09 5.62
CA LEU A 45 8.74 -2.56 4.48
C LEU A 45 8.54 -3.41 3.22
N ALA A 46 8.58 -4.74 3.34
CA ALA A 46 8.35 -5.64 2.22
C ALA A 46 6.90 -5.52 1.70
N ALA A 47 5.90 -5.40 2.58
CA ALA A 47 4.52 -5.18 2.20
C ALA A 47 4.33 -3.84 1.48
N GLN A 48 4.96 -2.77 1.96
CA GLN A 48 4.94 -1.46 1.31
C GLN A 48 5.63 -1.50 -0.06
N ALA A 49 6.79 -2.15 -0.16
CA ALA A 49 7.51 -2.32 -1.42
C ALA A 49 6.69 -3.11 -2.44
N GLU A 50 5.95 -4.14 -2.00
CA GLU A 50 5.06 -4.90 -2.88
C GLU A 50 3.88 -4.05 -3.37
N GLN A 51 3.24 -3.26 -2.50
CA GLN A 51 2.18 -2.33 -2.90
C GLN A 51 2.67 -1.31 -3.96
N GLU A 52 3.85 -0.73 -3.75
CA GLU A 52 4.47 0.19 -4.72
C GLU A 52 4.80 -0.52 -6.04
N ARG A 53 5.29 -1.76 -5.98
CA ARG A 53 5.58 -2.55 -7.19
C ARG A 53 4.32 -2.83 -7.99
N VAL A 54 3.22 -3.21 -7.32
CA VAL A 54 1.92 -3.44 -7.96
C VAL A 54 1.41 -2.16 -8.63
N LEU A 55 1.49 -1.01 -7.94
CA LEU A 55 1.13 0.28 -8.52
C LEU A 55 2.00 0.64 -9.73
N ALA A 56 3.32 0.58 -9.59
CA ALA A 56 4.25 0.92 -10.66
C ALA A 56 4.03 0.05 -11.90
N THR A 57 3.87 -1.26 -11.71
CA THR A 57 3.57 -2.21 -12.79
C THR A 57 2.26 -1.86 -13.49
N TYR A 58 1.20 -1.58 -12.72
CA TYR A 58 -0.09 -1.19 -13.28
C TYR A 58 0.01 0.09 -14.12
N LEU A 59 0.67 1.13 -13.60
CA LEU A 59 0.83 2.41 -14.29
C LEU A 59 1.67 2.26 -15.55
N GLN A 60 2.77 1.48 -15.50
CA GLN A 60 3.63 1.21 -16.64
C GLN A 60 2.89 0.46 -17.75
N ASP A 61 2.17 -0.60 -17.40
CA ASP A 61 1.44 -1.40 -18.38
C ASP A 61 0.33 -0.59 -19.04
N LEU A 62 -0.38 0.22 -18.25
CA LEU A 62 -1.43 1.08 -18.79
C LEU A 62 -0.85 2.21 -19.67
N ALA A 63 0.26 2.83 -19.26
CA ALA A 63 0.96 3.81 -20.08
C ALA A 63 1.42 3.22 -21.41
N ALA A 64 2.00 2.01 -21.39
CA ALA A 64 2.41 1.31 -22.61
C ALA A 64 1.24 1.04 -23.56
N LEU A 65 0.09 0.61 -23.02
CA LEU A 65 -1.13 0.41 -23.81
C LEU A 65 -1.66 1.72 -24.40
N LEU A 66 -1.68 2.81 -23.64
CA LEU A 66 -2.18 4.11 -24.09
C LEU A 66 -1.27 4.76 -25.15
N LEU A 67 0.03 4.52 -25.08
CA LEU A 67 1.01 5.05 -26.03
C LEU A 67 1.14 4.19 -27.30
N ASN A 68 0.57 2.99 -27.31
CA ASN A 68 0.61 2.11 -28.47
C ASN A 68 -0.34 2.60 -29.57
N LYS A 69 0.24 3.09 -30.67
CA LYS A 69 -0.48 3.65 -31.82
C LYS A 69 -1.44 2.67 -32.51
N ASN A 70 -1.27 1.36 -32.31
CA ASN A 70 -2.14 0.32 -32.88
C ASN A 70 -3.31 -0.04 -31.95
N THR A 71 -3.39 0.57 -30.76
CA THR A 71 -4.43 0.27 -29.78
C THR A 71 -5.57 1.28 -29.89
N THR A 72 -6.75 0.81 -30.26
CA THR A 72 -7.97 1.62 -30.22
C THR A 72 -8.54 1.58 -28.80
N PHE A 73 -8.64 2.75 -28.16
CA PHE A 73 -9.27 2.93 -26.86
C PHE A 73 -10.64 3.61 -27.01
N ASP A 74 -11.66 2.80 -27.28
CA ASP A 74 -13.06 3.21 -27.19
C ASP A 74 -13.83 2.35 -26.18
N LYS A 75 -15.02 2.78 -25.78
CA LYS A 75 -15.86 2.14 -24.74
C LYS A 75 -16.13 0.65 -24.97
N ASN A 76 -16.09 0.16 -26.21
CA ASN A 76 -16.42 -1.22 -26.57
C ASN A 76 -15.20 -2.01 -27.09
N SER A 77 -14.03 -1.39 -27.14
CA SER A 77 -12.79 -2.03 -27.59
C SER A 77 -12.36 -3.16 -26.64
N ALA A 78 -11.72 -4.17 -27.22
CA ALA A 78 -11.10 -5.25 -26.45
C ALA A 78 -10.04 -4.70 -25.47
N ALA A 79 -9.28 -3.69 -25.89
CA ALA A 79 -8.29 -3.00 -25.05
C ALA A 79 -8.94 -2.41 -23.79
N SER A 80 -10.09 -1.74 -23.93
CA SER A 80 -10.78 -1.15 -22.79
C SER A 80 -11.39 -2.20 -21.85
N SER A 81 -11.85 -3.32 -22.39
CA SER A 81 -12.30 -4.46 -21.59
C SER A 81 -11.17 -5.08 -20.77
N VAL A 82 -10.00 -5.29 -21.39
CA VAL A 82 -8.78 -5.80 -20.71
C VAL A 82 -8.34 -4.84 -19.63
N VAL A 83 -8.28 -3.54 -19.94
CA VAL A 83 -7.87 -2.53 -18.98
C VAL A 83 -8.86 -2.45 -17.82
N ARG A 84 -10.17 -2.46 -18.08
CA ARG A 84 -11.18 -2.50 -17.01
C ARG A 84 -10.96 -3.70 -16.09
N ALA A 85 -10.84 -4.90 -16.67
CA ALA A 85 -10.60 -6.12 -15.87
C ALA A 85 -9.32 -6.00 -15.02
N LYS A 86 -8.24 -5.47 -15.61
CA LYS A 86 -6.99 -5.23 -14.90
C LYS A 86 -7.13 -4.19 -13.80
N THR A 87 -7.82 -3.08 -14.05
CA THR A 87 -8.08 -2.04 -13.05
C THR A 87 -8.84 -2.63 -11.86
N LEU A 88 -9.97 -3.32 -12.10
CA LEU A 88 -10.78 -3.89 -11.01
C LEU A 88 -10.00 -4.90 -10.17
N THR A 89 -9.29 -5.82 -10.82
CA THR A 89 -8.48 -6.83 -10.11
C THR A 89 -7.29 -6.24 -9.35
N THR A 90 -6.73 -5.14 -9.85
CA THR A 90 -5.63 -4.44 -9.19
C THR A 90 -6.13 -3.65 -7.98
N LEU A 91 -7.27 -2.95 -8.09
CA LEU A 91 -7.83 -2.15 -7.00
C LEU A 91 -8.13 -2.99 -5.75
N ILE A 92 -8.62 -4.22 -5.91
CA ILE A 92 -8.88 -5.15 -4.78
C ILE A 92 -7.63 -5.41 -3.94
N LYS A 93 -6.44 -5.37 -4.55
CA LYS A 93 -5.16 -5.67 -3.88
C LYS A 93 -4.49 -4.44 -3.28
N MET A 94 -5.00 -3.26 -3.57
CA MET A 94 -4.38 -1.99 -3.19
C MET A 94 -4.94 -1.47 -1.88
N ASP A 95 -4.09 -0.84 -1.07
CA ASP A 95 -4.57 0.01 0.00
C ASP A 95 -5.19 1.32 -0.52
N ALA A 96 -5.82 2.06 0.39
CA ALA A 96 -6.50 3.31 0.12
C ALA A 96 -5.65 4.34 -0.63
N GLN A 97 -4.36 4.47 -0.28
CA GLN A 97 -3.47 5.45 -0.88
C GLN A 97 -3.17 5.10 -2.34
N ARG A 98 -2.88 3.83 -2.62
CA ARG A 98 -2.60 3.37 -3.99
C ARG A 98 -3.86 3.37 -4.85
N LYS A 99 -5.03 2.98 -4.30
CA LYS A 99 -6.34 3.13 -4.98
C LYS A 99 -6.55 4.57 -5.44
N ARG A 100 -6.32 5.55 -4.56
CA ARG A 100 -6.43 6.99 -4.89
C ARG A 100 -5.53 7.38 -6.07
N GLN A 101 -4.27 6.94 -6.09
CA GLN A 101 -3.35 7.24 -7.18
C GLN A 101 -3.82 6.66 -8.52
N VAL A 102 -4.32 5.43 -8.52
CA VAL A 102 -4.90 4.81 -9.73
C VAL A 102 -6.10 5.59 -10.25
N ILE A 103 -7.04 5.95 -9.37
CA ILE A 103 -8.25 6.68 -9.76
C ILE A 103 -7.91 8.05 -10.33
N LEU A 104 -6.97 8.77 -9.72
CA LEU A 104 -6.50 10.07 -10.21
C LEU A 104 -5.83 9.95 -11.57
N PHE A 105 -4.94 8.97 -11.75
CA PHE A 105 -4.30 8.71 -13.04
C PHE A 105 -5.34 8.44 -14.14
N LEU A 106 -6.30 7.55 -13.88
CA LEU A 106 -7.37 7.21 -14.83
C LEU A 106 -8.24 8.42 -15.17
N TYR A 107 -8.53 9.27 -14.17
CA TYR A 107 -9.29 10.50 -14.36
C TYR A 107 -8.54 11.52 -15.21
N GLU A 108 -7.26 11.74 -14.92
CA GLU A 108 -6.40 12.69 -15.65
C GLU A 108 -6.13 12.24 -17.08
N ALA A 109 -5.99 10.93 -17.30
CA ALA A 109 -5.96 10.32 -18.62
C ALA A 109 -7.32 10.34 -19.35
N LYS A 110 -8.37 10.87 -18.70
CA LYS A 110 -9.74 11.00 -19.21
C LYS A 110 -10.41 9.66 -19.55
N LEU A 111 -9.93 8.56 -18.96
CA LEU A 111 -10.39 7.19 -19.24
C LEU A 111 -11.65 6.82 -18.48
N ILE A 112 -11.89 7.42 -17.31
CA ILE A 112 -13.07 7.16 -16.47
C ILE A 112 -14.04 8.34 -16.42
N LYS A 113 -13.75 9.42 -17.15
CA LYS A 113 -14.55 10.66 -17.15
C LYS A 113 -15.73 10.53 -18.13
N ARG A 114 -16.95 10.31 -17.65
CA ARG A 114 -18.21 10.05 -18.38
C ARG A 114 -18.43 10.92 -19.62
N ASN A 115 -18.11 12.22 -19.53
CA ASN A 115 -18.30 13.18 -20.62
C ASN A 115 -17.09 13.29 -21.58
N SER A 116 -16.09 12.43 -21.43
CA SER A 116 -14.93 12.34 -22.33
C SER A 116 -15.25 11.45 -23.53
N LYS A 117 -14.85 11.89 -24.73
CA LYS A 117 -14.81 11.01 -25.92
C LYS A 117 -13.94 9.75 -25.70
N TYR A 118 -13.02 9.82 -24.73
CA TYR A 118 -12.09 8.77 -24.36
C TYR A 118 -12.50 8.04 -23.07
N ALA A 119 -13.75 8.21 -22.61
CA ALA A 119 -14.32 7.54 -21.44
C ALA A 119 -14.52 6.05 -21.70
N SER A 120 -13.42 5.31 -21.76
CA SER A 120 -13.42 3.94 -22.23
C SER A 120 -13.52 2.93 -21.09
N ILE A 121 -13.30 3.35 -19.84
CA ILE A 121 -13.34 2.49 -18.65
C ILE A 121 -14.44 2.96 -17.71
N ASN A 122 -15.39 2.08 -17.41
CA ASN A 122 -16.30 2.28 -16.28
C ASN A 122 -15.76 1.54 -15.05
N LEU A 123 -16.09 2.04 -13.87
CA LEU A 123 -15.71 1.45 -12.58
C LEU A 123 -16.91 0.74 -11.94
N PHE A 124 -17.77 0.14 -12.77
CA PHE A 124 -18.86 -0.67 -12.23
C PHE A 124 -18.30 -1.83 -11.41
N ASP A 125 -18.91 -2.10 -10.27
CA ASP A 125 -18.53 -3.17 -9.34
C ASP A 125 -17.10 -3.06 -8.78
N ALA A 126 -16.49 -1.87 -8.85
CA ALA A 126 -15.16 -1.66 -8.29
C ALA A 126 -15.18 -1.69 -6.76
N ASP A 127 -14.18 -2.36 -6.19
CA ASP A 127 -13.84 -2.19 -4.77
C ASP A 127 -13.07 -0.89 -4.60
N LEU A 128 -13.77 0.12 -4.08
CA LEU A 128 -13.20 1.41 -3.70
C LEU A 128 -13.35 1.63 -2.20
N ASP A 129 -13.38 0.56 -1.41
CA ASP A 129 -13.47 0.66 0.04
C ASP A 129 -12.25 1.38 0.62
N ASN A 130 -12.52 2.19 1.65
CA ASN A 130 -11.58 3.06 2.35
C ASN A 130 -10.91 4.10 1.45
N LEU A 131 -11.43 4.33 0.24
CA LEU A 131 -10.88 5.34 -0.68
C LEU A 131 -11.09 6.75 -0.11
N ASP A 132 -10.00 7.44 0.15
CA ASP A 132 -10.02 8.86 0.52
C ASP A 132 -9.59 9.73 -0.66
N MET A 133 -10.56 10.38 -1.30
CA MET A 133 -10.33 11.37 -2.34
C MET A 133 -10.39 12.80 -1.80
N SER A 134 -10.59 12.98 -0.49
CA SER A 134 -10.80 14.30 0.09
C SER A 134 -9.60 15.21 -0.15
N LEU A 135 -9.87 16.43 -0.57
CA LEU A 135 -8.88 17.50 -0.53
C LEU A 135 -9.01 18.22 0.81
N SER A 136 -7.90 18.71 1.38
CA SER A 136 -8.03 19.61 2.52
C SER A 136 -8.74 20.90 2.06
N GLU A 137 -9.56 21.48 2.93
CA GLU A 137 -10.34 22.70 2.63
C GLU A 137 -9.46 23.87 2.15
N SER A 138 -8.25 24.00 2.71
CA SER A 138 -7.27 24.98 2.24
C SER A 138 -6.75 24.67 0.83
N LYS A 139 -6.62 23.39 0.46
CA LYS A 139 -6.15 22.96 -0.86
C LYS A 139 -7.27 23.00 -1.91
N SER A 140 -8.53 22.73 -1.54
CA SER A 140 -9.64 22.71 -2.52
C SER A 140 -9.80 24.05 -3.26
N LYS A 141 -9.42 25.18 -2.65
CA LYS A 141 -9.43 26.52 -3.26
C LYS A 141 -8.42 26.72 -4.39
N TYR A 142 -7.32 25.97 -4.40
CA TYR A 142 -6.20 26.16 -5.35
C TYR A 142 -6.01 24.98 -6.31
N TYR A 143 -6.53 23.81 -5.96
CA TYR A 143 -6.41 22.62 -6.79
C TYR A 143 -7.66 22.42 -7.63
N LYS A 144 -7.47 21.87 -8.83
CA LYS A 144 -8.56 21.41 -9.67
C LYS A 144 -9.39 20.39 -8.87
N THR A 145 -10.64 20.72 -8.58
CA THR A 145 -11.57 19.78 -7.96
C THR A 145 -11.81 18.62 -8.93
N TYR A 146 -11.74 17.40 -8.42
CA TYR A 146 -12.07 16.20 -9.17
C TYR A 146 -13.58 16.04 -9.09
N ASP A 147 -14.24 16.06 -10.24
CA ASP A 147 -15.68 15.82 -10.35
C ASP A 147 -15.91 14.31 -10.39
N ILE A 148 -16.43 13.79 -9.29
CA ILE A 148 -16.68 12.35 -9.14
C ILE A 148 -18.05 11.98 -9.72
N MET A 149 -18.96 12.95 -9.90
CA MET A 149 -20.24 12.73 -10.61
C MET A 149 -19.99 12.38 -12.08
N ASP A 150 -18.86 12.84 -12.61
CA ASP A 150 -18.34 12.46 -13.90
C ASP A 150 -17.78 11.02 -13.94
N ILE A 151 -17.86 10.21 -12.88
CA ILE A 151 -17.35 8.83 -12.86
C ILE A 151 -18.48 7.80 -12.80
N GLN A 152 -18.36 6.74 -13.59
CA GLN A 152 -19.35 5.67 -13.66
C GLN A 152 -19.11 4.61 -12.56
N LEU A 153 -19.73 4.79 -11.39
CA LEU A 153 -19.53 4.00 -10.16
C LEU A 153 -20.69 3.04 -9.79
N ARG A 154 -21.60 2.73 -10.72
CA ARG A 154 -22.74 1.84 -10.44
C ARG A 154 -22.25 0.50 -9.87
N GLY A 155 -22.76 0.10 -8.70
CA GLY A 155 -22.39 -1.16 -8.05
C GLY A 155 -21.02 -1.15 -7.36
N ALA A 156 -20.25 -0.06 -7.44
CA ALA A 156 -18.98 0.03 -6.74
C ALA A 156 -19.20 0.04 -5.22
N SER A 157 -18.34 -0.69 -4.50
CA SER A 157 -18.27 -0.63 -3.04
C SER A 157 -17.50 0.61 -2.61
N LEU A 158 -18.08 1.38 -1.69
CA LEU A 158 -17.57 2.66 -1.20
C LEU A 158 -17.57 2.70 0.34
N VAL A 159 -17.39 1.54 0.98
CA VAL A 159 -17.45 1.43 2.44
C VAL A 159 -16.31 2.23 3.03
N ASN A 160 -16.61 3.11 3.99
CA ASN A 160 -15.65 4.03 4.61
C ASN A 160 -14.92 4.97 3.64
N SER A 161 -15.47 5.21 2.44
CA SER A 161 -14.85 6.09 1.46
C SER A 161 -15.28 7.54 1.67
N SER A 162 -14.35 8.47 1.47
CA SER A 162 -14.58 9.90 1.63
C SER A 162 -14.29 10.66 0.35
N PHE A 163 -15.22 11.52 -0.02
CA PHE A 163 -15.17 12.37 -1.21
C PHE A 163 -15.40 13.84 -0.86
N LYS A 164 -15.11 14.22 0.39
CA LYS A 164 -15.32 15.59 0.88
C LYS A 164 -14.51 16.58 0.05
N TRP A 165 -15.12 17.72 -0.29
CA TRP A 165 -14.50 18.78 -1.10
C TRP A 165 -14.19 18.38 -2.55
N CYS A 166 -14.74 17.26 -3.02
CA CYS A 166 -14.96 17.02 -4.43
C CYS A 166 -16.27 17.68 -4.84
N HIS A 167 -16.34 18.21 -6.07
CA HIS A 167 -17.54 18.88 -6.56
C HIS A 167 -18.66 17.85 -6.71
N LEU A 168 -19.78 18.10 -6.04
CA LEU A 168 -21.04 17.36 -6.15
C LEU A 168 -22.06 18.40 -6.61
N ASP A 169 -22.26 18.55 -7.92
CA ASP A 169 -23.43 19.30 -8.42
C ASP A 169 -24.69 18.45 -8.29
#